data_AF-A0A7J3I7S4-F1
#
_entry.id   AF-A0A7J3I7S4-F1
#
_cell.length_a   1.000
_cell.length_b   1.000
_cell.length_c   1.000
_cell.angle_alpha   90.00
_cell.angle_beta   90.00
_cell.angle_gamma   90.00
#
_symmetry.space_group_name_H-M   'P 1'
#
loop_
_entity.id
_entity.type
_entity.pdbx_description
1 polymer ?
#
loop_
_entity_poly.entity_id
_entity_poly.type
_entity_poly.pdbx_seq_one_letter_code
_entity_poly.pdbx_strand_id
1 'polypeptide(L)'
;SIYSGYRIAELHGDGRLREIVVVNKHGDREAIDSDALFVELGFETQIDFLKPYVDINEKGEVVIDRYGATRTEGLFAAGDLVNIPYKQAAVSAASGVIAALSAINYINRRKGLAKSVVSDWSKIRVHQQRKAFRI
;
A
#
# COMPACT_ATOMS: atom_id res chain seq x y z
N SER A 1 24.26 18.31 -6.35
CA SER A 1 25.43 17.42 -6.17
C SER A 1 24.96 16.00 -5.92
N ILE A 2 25.77 14.99 -6.24
CA ILE A 2 25.49 13.57 -5.94
C ILE A 2 26.66 13.04 -5.10
N TYR A 3 26.36 12.51 -3.92
CA TYR A 3 27.35 12.03 -2.94
C TYR A 3 27.44 10.49 -2.96
N SER A 4 28.06 9.92 -3.99
CA SER A 4 28.18 8.45 -4.13
C SER A 4 29.20 7.86 -3.15
N GLY A 5 28.83 6.76 -2.47
CA GLY A 5 29.70 6.08 -1.51
C GLY A 5 29.83 6.80 -0.15
N TYR A 6 28.97 7.78 0.10
CA TYR A 6 28.80 8.43 1.40
C TYR A 6 27.65 7.78 2.17
N ARG A 7 27.72 7.84 3.49
CA ARG A 7 26.61 7.53 4.40
C ARG A 7 26.33 8.73 5.31
N ILE A 8 25.08 8.86 5.74
CA ILE A 8 24.72 9.84 6.77
C ILE A 8 25.30 9.36 8.10
N ALA A 9 26.00 10.25 8.80
CA ALA A 9 26.57 10.00 10.11
C ALA A 9 25.76 10.68 11.21
N GLU A 10 25.43 11.96 11.04
CA GLU A 10 24.77 12.78 12.05
C GLU A 10 23.77 13.75 11.39
N LEU A 11 22.75 14.13 12.17
CA LEU A 11 21.76 15.15 11.82
C LEU A 11 21.78 16.21 12.91
N HIS A 12 22.01 17.47 12.56
CA HIS A 12 22.04 18.57 13.51
C HIS A 12 20.87 19.54 13.31
N GLY A 13 20.34 20.02 14.42
CA GLY A 13 19.19 20.91 14.42
C GLY A 13 18.68 21.21 15.83
N ASP A 14 18.00 22.35 15.97
CA ASP A 14 17.30 22.75 17.19
C ASP A 14 15.79 22.85 16.89
N GLY A 15 15.10 21.71 17.03
CA GLY A 15 13.69 21.53 16.64
C GLY A 15 13.43 21.44 15.13
N ARG A 16 14.41 21.83 14.29
CA ARG A 16 14.41 21.68 12.83
C ARG A 16 15.80 21.33 12.32
N LEU A 17 15.88 20.50 11.29
CA LEU A 17 17.14 20.16 10.62
C LEU A 17 17.79 21.44 10.09
N ARG A 18 19.11 21.54 10.26
CA ARG A 18 19.93 22.61 9.68
C ARG A 18 21.13 22.07 8.93
N GLU A 19 21.65 20.91 9.33
CA GLU A 19 22.86 20.34 8.76
C GLU A 19 22.81 18.81 8.80
N ILE A 20 23.36 18.19 7.75
CA ILE A 20 23.58 16.75 7.64
C ILE A 20 25.08 16.50 7.55
N VAL A 21 25.62 15.67 8.43
CA VAL A 21 27.02 15.22 8.32
C VAL A 21 27.06 13.91 7.56
N VAL A 22 27.77 13.92 6.44
CA VAL A 22 28.04 12.72 5.62
C VAL A 22 29.48 12.27 5.82
N VAL A 23 29.71 10.96 5.72
CA VAL A 23 31.04 10.36 5.79
C VAL A 23 31.29 9.47 4.59
N ASN A 24 32.45 9.63 3.95
CA ASN A 24 32.85 8.81 2.82
C ASN A 24 33.46 7.46 3.26
N LYS A 25 33.77 6.60 2.30
CA LYS A 25 34.43 5.29 2.56
C LYS A 25 35.84 5.38 3.18
N HIS A 26 36.49 6.54 3.11
CA HIS A 26 37.81 6.81 3.69
C HIS A 26 37.72 7.35 5.12
N GLY A 27 36.52 7.67 5.59
CA GLY A 27 36.28 8.24 6.92
C GLY A 27 36.24 9.77 6.95
N ASP A 28 36.41 10.45 5.81
CA ASP A 28 36.33 11.92 5.74
C ASP A 28 34.89 12.37 5.92
N ARG A 29 34.72 13.44 6.70
CA ARG A 29 33.42 13.99 7.10
C ARG A 29 33.19 15.33 6.43
N GLU A 30 31.98 15.54 5.94
CA GLU A 30 31.52 16.79 5.34
C GLU A 30 30.18 17.18 5.94
N ALA A 31 30.03 18.46 6.27
CA ALA A 31 28.79 19.06 6.72
C ALA A 31 28.05 19.68 5.53
N ILE A 32 26.77 19.38 5.40
CA ILE A 32 25.90 19.88 4.34
C ILE A 32 24.75 20.63 4.99
N ASP A 33 24.69 21.94 4.78
CA ASP A 33 23.54 22.75 5.19
C ASP A 33 22.27 22.24 4.48
N SER A 34 21.25 21.87 5.25
CA SER A 34 19.97 21.41 4.73
C SER A 34 18.84 21.62 5.73
N ASP A 35 17.72 22.16 5.24
CA ASP A 35 16.50 22.34 6.04
C ASP A 35 15.62 21.07 6.10
N ALA A 36 15.87 20.09 5.21
CA ALA A 36 15.04 18.88 5.09
C ALA A 36 15.83 17.64 4.64
N LEU A 37 15.35 16.47 5.05
CA LEU A 37 15.85 15.17 4.61
C LEU A 37 14.66 14.27 4.25
N PHE A 38 14.70 13.69 3.05
CA PHE A 38 13.75 12.68 2.60
C PHE A 38 14.48 11.34 2.50
N VAL A 39 13.99 10.33 3.21
CA VAL A 39 14.60 9.00 3.26
C VAL A 39 13.80 8.05 2.39
N GLU A 40 14.42 7.54 1.34
CA GLU A 40 13.83 6.58 0.40
C GLU A 40 14.67 5.29 0.39
N LEU A 41 14.60 4.52 1.49
CA LEU A 41 15.33 3.25 1.65
C LEU A 41 14.46 2.01 1.36
N GLY A 42 13.24 2.23 0.88
CA GLY A 42 12.21 1.20 0.79
C GLY A 42 11.49 0.99 2.13
N PHE A 43 10.61 -0.02 2.15
CA PHE A 43 9.79 -0.36 3.30
C PHE A 43 9.90 -1.86 3.58
N GLU A 44 10.00 -2.23 4.85
CA GLU A 44 10.01 -3.62 5.30
C GLU A 44 8.73 -3.92 6.09
N THR A 45 7.99 -4.93 5.66
CA THR A 45 6.76 -5.41 6.30
C THR A 45 7.09 -6.45 7.37
N GLN A 46 6.69 -6.23 8.62
CA GLN A 46 6.78 -7.25 9.68
C GLN A 46 5.64 -8.27 9.56
N ILE A 47 5.75 -9.19 8.59
CA ILE A 47 4.69 -10.18 8.26
C ILE A 47 5.14 -11.63 8.42
N ASP A 48 6.24 -11.89 9.14
CA ASP A 48 6.77 -13.25 9.32
C ASP A 48 5.74 -14.23 9.88
N PHE A 49 4.91 -13.76 10.82
CA PHE A 49 3.85 -14.57 11.41
C PHE A 49 2.74 -14.95 10.42
N LEU A 50 2.60 -14.23 9.29
CA LEU A 50 1.60 -14.50 8.26
C LEU A 50 2.08 -15.48 7.20
N LYS A 51 3.40 -15.62 6.99
CA LYS A 51 4.01 -16.43 5.91
C LYS A 51 3.44 -17.85 5.78
N PRO A 52 3.11 -18.59 6.86
CA PRO A 52 2.51 -19.92 6.71
C PRO A 52 1.11 -19.91 6.05
N TYR A 53 0.40 -18.79 6.09
CA TYR A 53 -1.01 -18.67 5.73
C TYR A 53 -1.26 -17.90 4.43
N VAL A 54 -0.23 -17.33 3.82
CA VAL A 54 -0.39 -16.51 2.61
C VAL A 54 0.73 -16.79 1.62
N ASP A 55 0.54 -16.37 0.38
CA ASP A 55 1.62 -16.31 -0.59
C ASP A 55 2.29 -14.93 -0.51
N ILE A 56 3.62 -14.91 -0.57
CA ILE A 56 4.44 -13.71 -0.55
C ILE A 56 5.19 -13.60 -1.87
N ASN A 57 5.18 -12.43 -2.50
CA ASN A 57 5.94 -12.20 -3.73
C ASN A 57 7.40 -11.83 -3.43
N GLU A 58 8.22 -11.67 -4.48
CA GLU A 58 9.63 -11.30 -4.37
C GLU A 58 9.88 -9.96 -3.67
N LYS A 59 8.86 -9.09 -3.59
CA LYS A 59 8.92 -7.78 -2.91
C LYS A 59 8.52 -7.85 -1.44
N GLY A 60 8.21 -9.04 -0.91
CA GLY A 60 7.75 -9.18 0.48
C GLY A 60 6.29 -8.76 0.68
N GLU A 61 5.48 -8.74 -0.37
CA GLU A 61 4.07 -8.37 -0.30
C GLU A 61 3.17 -9.60 -0.28
N VAL A 62 2.07 -9.53 0.47
CA VAL A 62 1.01 -10.54 0.46
C VAL A 62 0.29 -10.51 -0.89
N VAL A 63 0.23 -11.66 -1.55
CA VAL A 63 -0.48 -11.82 -2.81
C VAL A 63 -1.98 -11.94 -2.52
N ILE A 64 -2.75 -11.02 -3.09
CA ILE A 64 -4.22 -11.03 -3.06
C ILE A 64 -4.81 -11.00 -4.46
N ASP A 65 -6.08 -11.40 -4.56
CA ASP A 65 -6.91 -11.13 -5.73
C ASP A 65 -7.57 -9.74 -5.68
N ARG A 66 -8.42 -9.43 -6.68
CA ARG A 66 -9.18 -8.16 -6.76
C ARG A 66 -10.15 -7.91 -5.60
N TYR A 67 -10.40 -8.91 -4.76
CA TYR A 67 -11.31 -8.85 -3.61
C TYR A 67 -10.57 -8.81 -2.27
N GLY A 68 -9.23 -8.81 -2.30
CA GLY A 68 -8.42 -8.87 -1.08
C GLY A 68 -8.26 -10.29 -0.52
N ALA A 69 -8.69 -11.33 -1.23
CA ALA A 69 -8.58 -12.71 -0.77
C ALA A 69 -7.15 -13.22 -0.95
N THR A 70 -6.63 -13.94 0.05
CA THR A 70 -5.34 -14.63 -0.01
C THR A 70 -5.54 -16.09 -0.45
N ARG A 71 -4.45 -16.88 -0.52
CA ARG A 71 -4.53 -18.33 -0.71
C ARG A 71 -5.33 -19.05 0.37
N THR A 72 -5.35 -18.53 1.60
CA THR A 72 -6.11 -19.14 2.70
C THR A 72 -7.55 -18.66 2.69
N GLU A 73 -8.47 -19.61 2.58
CA GLU A 73 -9.90 -19.33 2.59
C GLU A 73 -10.32 -18.60 3.87
N GLY A 74 -11.06 -17.50 3.72
CA GLY A 74 -11.52 -16.68 4.85
C GLY A 74 -10.48 -15.68 5.38
N LEU A 75 -9.25 -15.71 4.87
CA LEU A 75 -8.21 -14.73 5.18
C LEU A 75 -8.16 -13.65 4.09
N PHE A 76 -8.28 -12.39 4.51
CA PHE A 76 -8.24 -11.23 3.63
C PHE A 76 -7.14 -10.27 4.07
N ALA A 77 -6.52 -9.58 3.11
CA ALA A 77 -5.45 -8.63 3.35
C ALA A 77 -5.68 -7.34 2.54
N ALA A 78 -5.13 -6.23 3.03
CA ALA A 78 -5.28 -4.91 2.44
C ALA A 78 -4.13 -3.97 2.86
N GLY A 79 -4.06 -2.81 2.22
CA GLY A 79 -3.10 -1.75 2.54
C GLY A 79 -1.74 -1.94 1.90
N ASP A 80 -0.71 -1.37 2.53
CA ASP A 80 0.62 -1.31 1.91
C ASP A 80 1.32 -2.67 1.88
N LEU A 81 0.87 -3.61 2.71
CA LEU A 81 1.43 -4.96 2.81
C LEU A 81 1.04 -5.89 1.65
N VAL A 82 0.05 -5.53 0.83
CA VAL A 82 -0.42 -6.35 -0.30
C VAL A 82 0.17 -5.90 -1.64
N ASN A 83 0.08 -6.76 -2.66
CA ASN A 83 0.58 -6.56 -4.03
C ASN A 83 -0.21 -5.50 -4.86
N ILE A 84 -0.58 -4.37 -4.24
CA ILE A 84 -1.16 -3.20 -4.91
C ILE A 84 -0.02 -2.22 -5.26
N PRO A 85 0.01 -1.67 -6.49
CA PRO A 85 1.15 -0.90 -6.98
C PRO A 85 1.37 0.46 -6.29
N TYR A 86 0.34 1.03 -5.66
CA TYR A 86 0.40 2.37 -5.06
C TYR A 86 0.26 2.30 -3.54
N LYS A 87 1.24 2.86 -2.83
CA LYS A 87 1.32 2.86 -1.35
C LYS A 87 0.91 4.23 -0.82
N GLN A 88 -0.35 4.58 -1.04
CA GLN A 88 -0.92 5.89 -0.67
C GLN A 88 -2.11 5.67 0.25
N ALA A 89 -2.25 6.49 1.30
CA ALA A 89 -3.28 6.31 2.33
C ALA A 89 -4.69 6.10 1.78
N ALA A 90 -5.09 6.84 0.74
CA ALA A 90 -6.39 6.69 0.10
C ALA A 90 -6.56 5.34 -0.62
N VAL A 91 -5.50 4.85 -1.28
CA VAL A 91 -5.48 3.53 -1.94
C VAL A 91 -5.56 2.43 -0.89
N SER A 92 -4.80 2.54 0.19
CA SER A 92 -4.78 1.60 1.31
C SER A 92 -6.16 1.55 1.97
N ALA A 93 -6.80 2.69 2.20
CA ALA A 93 -8.17 2.77 2.72
C ALA A 93 -9.19 2.10 1.79
N ALA A 94 -9.13 2.37 0.48
CA ALA A 94 -10.03 1.75 -0.50
C ALA A 94 -9.86 0.22 -0.54
N SER A 95 -8.62 -0.27 -0.52
CA SER A 95 -8.34 -1.71 -0.44
C SER A 95 -8.88 -2.34 0.85
N GLY A 96 -8.83 -1.63 1.97
CA GLY A 96 -9.37 -2.07 3.25
C GLY A 96 -10.89 -2.23 3.20
N VAL A 97 -11.60 -1.29 2.56
CA VAL A 97 -13.05 -1.40 2.35
C VAL A 97 -13.39 -2.62 1.51
N ILE A 98 -12.64 -2.86 0.42
CA ILE A 98 -12.83 -4.05 -0.44
C ILE A 98 -12.65 -5.34 0.39
N ALA A 99 -11.54 -5.49 1.09
CA ALA A 99 -11.26 -6.67 1.91
C ALA A 99 -12.31 -6.90 3.01
N ALA A 100 -12.76 -5.83 3.68
CA ALA A 100 -13.78 -5.91 4.72
C ALA A 100 -15.14 -6.38 4.16
N LEU A 101 -15.59 -5.82 3.02
CA LEU A 101 -16.84 -6.24 2.38
C LEU A 101 -16.74 -7.68 1.85
N SER A 102 -15.58 -8.10 1.35
CA SER A 102 -15.32 -9.48 0.95
C SER A 102 -15.38 -10.45 2.13
N ALA A 103 -14.82 -10.08 3.27
CA ALA A 103 -14.89 -10.86 4.50
C ALA A 103 -16.35 -10.97 5.02
N ILE A 104 -17.13 -9.89 4.97
CA ILE A 104 -18.56 -9.91 5.29
C ILE A 104 -19.30 -10.88 4.37
N ASN A 105 -19.04 -10.82 3.07
CA ASN A 105 -19.63 -11.73 2.09
C ASN A 105 -19.27 -13.19 2.35
N TYR A 106 -18.02 -13.46 2.73
CA TYR A 106 -17.56 -14.78 3.13
C TYR A 106 -18.36 -15.31 4.33
N ILE A 107 -18.49 -14.51 5.40
CA ILE A 107 -19.23 -14.88 6.61
C ILE A 107 -20.72 -15.11 6.30
N ASN A 108 -21.34 -14.24 5.51
CA ASN A 108 -22.76 -14.36 5.14
C ASN A 108 -23.03 -15.66 4.38
N ARG A 109 -22.19 -15.99 3.39
CA ARG A 109 -22.30 -17.28 2.66
C ARG A 109 -22.17 -18.46 3.61
N ARG A 110 -21.22 -18.42 4.54
CA ARG A 110 -21.04 -19.46 5.57
C ARG A 110 -22.25 -19.61 6.51
N LYS A 111 -23.01 -18.54 6.73
CA LYS A 111 -24.26 -18.56 7.50
C LYS A 111 -25.50 -18.94 6.67
N GLY A 112 -25.35 -19.27 5.40
CA GLY A 112 -26.46 -19.55 4.49
C GLY A 112 -27.28 -18.31 4.11
N LEU A 113 -26.75 -17.11 4.35
CA LEU A 113 -27.42 -15.86 3.98
C LEU A 113 -27.17 -15.57 2.49
N ALA A 114 -28.25 -15.53 1.70
CA ALA A 114 -28.20 -15.33 0.25
C ALA A 114 -27.78 -13.91 -0.20
N LYS A 115 -27.60 -12.97 0.73
CA LYS A 115 -27.27 -11.57 0.41
C LYS A 115 -25.76 -11.34 0.50
N SER A 116 -25.07 -11.46 -0.62
CA SER A 116 -23.77 -10.84 -0.80
C SER A 116 -23.95 -9.33 -1.00
N VAL A 117 -23.10 -8.53 -0.37
CA VAL A 117 -22.81 -7.14 -0.75
C VAL A 117 -22.19 -7.19 -2.14
N VAL A 118 -23.04 -7.14 -3.15
CA VAL A 118 -22.68 -6.96 -4.55
C VAL A 118 -23.06 -5.54 -4.93
N SER A 119 -22.32 -4.95 -5.86
CA SER A 119 -22.61 -3.63 -6.39
C SER A 119 -24.05 -3.53 -6.93
N ASP A 120 -24.89 -2.73 -6.27
CA ASP A 120 -26.33 -2.54 -6.58
C ASP A 120 -26.54 -1.53 -7.73
N TRP A 121 -25.77 -1.67 -8.82
CA TRP A 121 -25.94 -0.85 -10.03
C TRP A 121 -27.09 -1.35 -10.92
N SER A 122 -27.60 -2.56 -10.66
CA SER A 122 -28.70 -3.18 -11.42
C SER A 122 -30.03 -2.43 -11.29
N LYS A 123 -30.17 -1.55 -10.30
CA LYS A 123 -31.35 -0.67 -10.14
C LYS A 123 -31.24 0.68 -10.85
N ILE A 124 -30.09 1.01 -11.43
CA ILE A 124 -29.97 2.23 -12.23
C ILE A 124 -30.49 1.94 -13.64
N ARG A 125 -31.77 2.21 -13.87
CA ARG A 125 -32.31 2.38 -15.23
C ARG A 125 -31.68 3.63 -15.85
N VAL A 126 -30.57 3.46 -16.57
CA VAL A 126 -30.09 4.52 -17.48
C VAL A 126 -31.17 4.70 -18.54
N HIS A 127 -31.96 5.77 -18.42
CA HIS A 127 -32.87 6.20 -19.48
C HIS A 127 -32.01 6.47 -20.71
N GLN A 128 -32.02 5.56 -21.69
CA GLN A 128 -31.38 5.79 -22.97
C GLN A 128 -32.07 6.95 -23.69
N GLN A 129 -31.63 8.18 -23.45
CA GLN A 129 -31.75 9.21 -24.47
C GLN A 129 -30.62 9.03 -25.48
N ARG A 130 -30.78 8.02 -26.35
CA ARG A 130 -30.14 8.05 -27.67
C ARG A 130 -30.86 9.11 -28.50
N LYS A 131 -30.53 10.40 -28.28
CA LYS A 131 -30.79 11.40 -29.31
C LYS A 131 -29.75 11.20 -30.40
N ALA A 132 -30.25 10.81 -31.56
CA ALA A 132 -29.50 10.65 -32.79
C ALA A 132 -28.69 11.93 -33.08
N PHE A 133 -27.37 11.85 -32.93
CA PHE A 133 -26.46 12.73 -33.64
C PHE A 133 -26.19 12.07 -34.99
N ARG A 134 -27.03 12.42 -35.98
CA ARG A 134 -26.64 12.34 -37.38
C ARG A 134 -25.90 13.64 -37.69
N ILE A 135 -24.63 13.54 -38.04
CA ILE A 135 -23.93 14.51 -38.88
C ILE A 135 -23.78 13.83 -40.23
#